data_AF-A0A8H5J8K5-F1
#
_entry.id   AF-A0A8H5J8K5-F1
#
_cell.length_a   1.000
_cell.length_b   1.000
_cell.length_c   1.000
_cell.angle_alpha   90.00
_cell.angle_beta   90.00
_cell.angle_gamma   90.00
#
_symmetry.space_group_name_H-M   'P 1'
#
loop_
_entity.id
_entity.type
_entity.pdbx_description
1 polymer ?
#
loop_
_entity_poly.entity_id
_entity_poly.type
_entity_poly.pdbx_seq_one_letter_code
_entity_poly.pdbx_strand_id
1 'polypeptide(L)'
;MASMTQNGVTSFHGTAYTNGVASATLLTANLELSFWGGVNPKMGEVIDRFHPLSGCLLKDTILAIPSGRGSCGGSVIMMELILNGLGPKALIFKRREDIITLGVIVAEEFFGKTAPVVVLKPEDFSQVLGWNGTTVYIQGDKVSNGLLQLSPLEPDRAISDIHNLKVQLSDFDKATLEGVNGEATRISMKILARVADMMGAEEMMDVSQAHVDGAWYGPGSLDFAKKLRDLGGRFRIPSTINSLNIDQRRWRNLGIDTELGSTCYELTQAFLDMDGKVSFTCAPYLLDTAPKLGDSIAWGESNAVIYANSVLGARTLKNPNMLEILIALTGRAPKAGVYLDENRMAELHIHVQPFRNIDSSFWPVLGYALGGAASTRIPVITGLEDMKPSTTDFKAFSAAFATSSSSSMFHMVNLTPEAPTLEAVCGGVMPQRIILGWKELRDCWYEFNHSSASRQVDLISLGNPHFTLHEIKDLAMLCREKAKHADVAVIVTCGRAVHALASQAGYVRDLEAFGVQFLTDTCWCSIEEPIIPKKAKVIMTNSGKYIHYGPGLTGRQFCFGSLEMCAAAAMTGRNTGEPPEWLQKVNCM
;
A
#
# COMPACT_ATOMS: atom_id res chain seq x y z
N MET A 1 16.33 14.52 -26.43
CA MET A 1 17.27 14.18 -27.53
C MET A 1 16.69 13.00 -28.29
N ALA A 2 16.87 12.96 -29.61
CA ALA A 2 16.10 12.13 -30.55
C ALA A 2 16.52 10.65 -30.58
N SER A 3 15.56 9.78 -30.92
CA SER A 3 15.78 8.36 -31.21
C SER A 3 16.79 8.18 -32.34
N MET A 4 17.82 7.35 -32.13
CA MET A 4 18.71 6.91 -33.21
C MET A 4 18.35 5.47 -33.58
N THR A 5 17.90 5.28 -34.82
CA THR A 5 17.70 3.95 -35.41
C THR A 5 18.84 3.73 -36.41
N GLN A 6 19.76 2.81 -36.10
CA GLN A 6 20.78 2.35 -37.04
C GLN A 6 20.73 0.81 -37.10
N ASN A 7 20.65 0.25 -38.31
CA ASN A 7 20.69 -1.20 -38.55
C ASN A 7 19.66 -2.05 -37.78
N GLY A 8 18.42 -1.55 -37.62
CA GLY A 8 17.36 -2.27 -36.89
C GLY A 8 17.48 -2.22 -35.36
N VAL A 9 18.53 -1.56 -34.84
CA VAL A 9 18.69 -1.25 -33.43
C VAL A 9 18.05 0.11 -33.14
N THR A 10 17.09 0.11 -32.23
CA THR A 10 16.44 1.29 -31.67
C THR A 10 16.95 1.50 -30.25
N SER A 11 17.22 2.75 -29.89
CA SER A 11 17.58 3.12 -28.53
C SER A 11 16.86 4.37 -28.08
N PHE A 12 16.50 4.39 -26.79
CA PHE A 12 15.81 5.48 -26.12
C PHE A 12 16.64 5.97 -24.93
N HIS A 13 16.51 7.26 -24.62
CA HIS A 13 17.08 7.88 -23.43
C HIS A 13 15.96 8.23 -22.46
N GLY A 14 16.13 7.84 -21.20
CA GLY A 14 15.22 8.11 -20.10
C GLY A 14 15.82 8.97 -19.01
N THR A 15 15.15 8.99 -17.87
CA THR A 15 15.71 9.47 -16.60
C THR A 15 16.10 8.26 -15.77
N ALA A 16 17.39 8.12 -15.46
CA ALA A 16 17.88 7.08 -14.57
C ALA A 16 17.80 7.55 -13.12
N TYR A 17 17.24 6.73 -12.23
CA TYR A 17 17.22 7.00 -10.77
C TYR A 17 18.21 6.13 -10.00
N THR A 18 18.60 5.00 -10.57
CA THR A 18 19.71 4.15 -10.15
C THR A 18 20.50 3.78 -11.40
N ASN A 19 21.83 3.73 -11.28
CA ASN A 19 22.71 3.42 -12.39
C ASN A 19 23.06 1.93 -12.43
N GLY A 20 23.51 1.48 -13.60
CA GLY A 20 24.06 0.16 -13.79
C GLY A 20 23.94 -0.29 -15.24
N VAL A 21 24.35 -1.54 -15.47
CA VAL A 21 24.28 -2.21 -16.77
C VAL A 21 23.53 -3.51 -16.58
N ALA A 22 22.53 -3.74 -17.44
CA ALA A 22 21.74 -4.96 -17.42
C ALA A 22 21.39 -5.40 -18.84
N SER A 23 21.33 -6.72 -19.05
CA SER A 23 20.76 -7.31 -20.26
C SER A 23 19.97 -8.54 -19.89
N ALA A 24 18.71 -8.61 -20.28
CA ALA A 24 17.87 -9.78 -20.05
C ALA A 24 16.65 -9.78 -20.97
N THR A 25 15.87 -10.87 -20.93
CA THR A 25 14.57 -10.93 -21.62
C THR A 25 13.61 -9.92 -21.00
N LEU A 26 12.93 -9.16 -21.87
CA LEU A 26 11.95 -8.16 -21.46
C LEU A 26 10.60 -8.82 -21.14
N LEU A 27 10.06 -8.52 -19.95
CA LEU A 27 8.71 -8.83 -19.53
C LEU A 27 7.90 -7.53 -19.47
N THR A 28 6.79 -7.45 -20.20
CA THR A 28 6.00 -6.21 -20.30
C THR A 28 4.54 -6.38 -19.93
N ALA A 29 3.97 -5.34 -19.34
CA ALA A 29 2.53 -5.17 -19.24
C ALA A 29 2.17 -3.70 -19.39
N ASN A 30 1.01 -3.41 -20.00
CA ASN A 30 0.44 -2.06 -20.04
C ASN A 30 -0.57 -1.83 -18.90
N LEU A 31 -0.30 -2.44 -17.75
CA LEU A 31 -1.06 -2.30 -16.50
C LEU A 31 -0.06 -2.13 -15.37
N GLU A 32 -0.37 -1.27 -14.41
CA GLU A 32 0.43 -1.10 -13.20
C GLU A 32 0.39 -2.36 -12.32
N LEU A 33 1.51 -2.68 -11.68
CA LEU A 33 1.64 -3.85 -10.82
C LEU A 33 1.78 -3.43 -9.35
N SER A 34 1.01 -4.07 -8.46
CA SER A 34 1.25 -3.98 -7.02
C SER A 34 2.32 -4.96 -6.63
N PHE A 35 3.44 -4.49 -6.09
CA PHE A 35 4.48 -5.40 -5.57
C PHE A 35 4.07 -6.01 -4.23
N TRP A 36 3.46 -5.22 -3.34
CA TRP A 36 2.84 -5.75 -2.14
C TRP A 36 1.57 -6.54 -2.48
N GLY A 37 1.48 -7.78 -1.98
CA GLY A 37 0.36 -8.70 -2.26
C GLY A 37 0.25 -9.15 -3.73
N GLY A 38 1.12 -8.66 -4.61
CA GLY A 38 1.10 -8.99 -6.04
C GLY A 38 2.41 -9.57 -6.58
N VAL A 39 3.50 -9.55 -5.81
CA VAL A 39 4.74 -10.30 -6.08
C VAL A 39 5.18 -11.02 -4.82
N ASN A 40 5.50 -12.32 -4.93
CA ASN A 40 5.97 -13.10 -3.80
C ASN A 40 7.51 -12.95 -3.66
N PRO A 41 8.02 -12.39 -2.55
CA PRO A 41 9.45 -12.11 -2.38
C PRO A 41 10.31 -13.36 -2.20
N LYS A 42 9.72 -14.51 -1.85
CA LYS A 42 10.42 -15.79 -1.63
C LYS A 42 10.64 -16.59 -2.92
N MET A 43 9.82 -16.34 -3.95
CA MET A 43 9.88 -17.08 -5.22
C MET A 43 10.08 -16.19 -6.46
N GLY A 44 9.79 -14.88 -6.36
CA GLY A 44 9.87 -13.94 -7.48
C GLY A 44 8.71 -14.03 -8.48
N GLU A 45 7.61 -14.72 -8.14
CA GLU A 45 6.41 -14.84 -8.99
C GLU A 45 5.48 -13.65 -8.78
N VAL A 46 4.89 -13.16 -9.87
CA VAL A 46 3.73 -12.27 -9.83
C VAL A 46 2.50 -13.06 -9.38
N ILE A 47 2.03 -12.77 -8.18
CA ILE A 47 0.90 -13.44 -7.51
C ILE A 47 -0.41 -12.63 -7.51
N ASP A 48 -0.40 -11.40 -8.06
CA ASP A 48 -1.63 -10.64 -8.31
C ASP A 48 -2.45 -11.38 -9.38
N ARG A 49 -3.51 -12.08 -8.96
CA ARG A 49 -4.33 -12.91 -9.84
C ARG A 49 -5.25 -12.11 -10.76
N PHE A 50 -5.30 -10.79 -10.60
CA PHE A 50 -5.99 -9.87 -11.49
C PHE A 50 -5.04 -9.20 -12.49
N HIS A 51 -3.73 -9.47 -12.43
CA HIS A 51 -2.73 -8.85 -13.31
C HIS A 51 -2.37 -9.75 -14.52
N PRO A 52 -2.12 -9.19 -15.72
CA PRO A 52 -1.73 -9.97 -16.92
C PRO A 52 -0.44 -10.78 -16.77
N LEU A 53 0.45 -10.36 -15.88
CA LEU A 53 1.70 -11.07 -15.58
C LEU A 53 1.56 -12.17 -14.52
N SER A 54 0.35 -12.46 -14.03
CA SER A 54 0.09 -13.52 -13.05
C SER A 54 0.76 -14.84 -13.47
N GLY A 55 1.59 -15.40 -12.58
CA GLY A 55 2.34 -16.63 -12.85
C GLY A 55 3.73 -16.44 -13.48
N CYS A 56 4.09 -15.23 -13.91
CA CYS A 56 5.42 -14.95 -14.45
C CYS A 56 6.45 -14.79 -13.31
N LEU A 57 7.67 -15.27 -13.55
CA LEU A 57 8.83 -15.06 -12.67
C LEU A 57 9.60 -13.79 -13.09
N LEU A 58 9.95 -12.94 -12.13
CA LEU A 58 10.71 -11.71 -12.37
C LEU A 58 12.23 -11.95 -12.46
N LYS A 59 12.72 -13.04 -11.88
CA LYS A 59 14.14 -13.37 -11.84
C LYS A 59 14.73 -13.40 -13.26
N ASP A 60 15.90 -12.78 -13.42
CA ASP A 60 16.66 -12.76 -14.67
C ASP A 60 15.87 -12.15 -15.86
N THR A 61 14.94 -11.23 -15.59
CA THR A 61 14.19 -10.45 -16.59
C THR A 61 14.46 -8.95 -16.47
N ILE A 62 14.10 -8.18 -17.49
CA ILE A 62 13.88 -6.73 -17.38
C ILE A 62 12.37 -6.51 -17.35
N LEU A 63 11.85 -5.81 -16.33
CA LEU A 63 10.42 -5.56 -16.21
C LEU A 63 10.07 -4.15 -16.72
N ALA A 64 9.14 -4.06 -17.66
CA ALA A 64 8.58 -2.79 -18.15
C ALA A 64 7.07 -2.70 -17.87
N ILE A 65 6.69 -1.77 -16.97
CA ILE A 65 5.30 -1.50 -16.58
C ILE A 65 5.06 0.02 -16.47
N PRO A 66 3.81 0.52 -16.55
CA PRO A 66 3.59 1.95 -16.56
C PRO A 66 4.07 2.66 -15.28
N SER A 67 3.81 2.04 -14.13
CA SER A 67 4.26 2.42 -12.78
C SER A 67 3.87 1.29 -11.80
N GLY A 68 4.18 1.46 -10.51
CA GLY A 68 3.59 0.67 -9.42
C GLY A 68 2.15 1.12 -9.11
N ARG A 69 1.37 0.25 -8.46
CA ARG A 69 0.07 0.60 -7.85
C ARG A 69 -0.08 -0.02 -6.47
N GLY A 70 -1.13 0.36 -5.73
CA GLY A 70 -1.51 -0.30 -4.49
C GLY A 70 -0.70 0.16 -3.27
N SER A 71 -0.36 -0.78 -2.38
CA SER A 71 0.21 -0.49 -1.05
C SER A 71 1.67 -0.03 -1.09
N CYS A 72 2.06 0.74 -0.08
CA CYS A 72 3.41 1.28 0.10
C CYS A 72 4.50 0.22 0.31
N GLY A 73 4.12 -1.02 0.63
CA GLY A 73 5.05 -2.13 0.92
C GLY A 73 5.83 -2.64 -0.30
N GLY A 74 5.53 -2.12 -1.49
CA GLY A 74 6.24 -2.48 -2.71
C GLY A 74 7.76 -2.21 -2.67
N SER A 75 8.18 -1.19 -1.92
CA SER A 75 9.60 -0.86 -1.70
C SER A 75 10.34 -1.99 -0.98
N VAL A 76 9.76 -2.51 0.11
CA VAL A 76 10.36 -3.59 0.90
C VAL A 76 10.39 -4.88 0.10
N ILE A 77 9.30 -5.20 -0.62
CA ILE A 77 9.27 -6.35 -1.53
C ILE A 77 10.36 -6.26 -2.60
N MET A 78 10.56 -5.09 -3.22
CA MET A 78 11.63 -4.91 -4.19
C MET A 78 13.02 -5.09 -3.57
N MET A 79 13.26 -4.53 -2.38
CA MET A 79 14.50 -4.75 -1.64
C MET A 79 14.73 -6.25 -1.40
N GLU A 80 13.75 -6.97 -0.84
CA GLU A 80 13.83 -8.42 -0.61
C GLU A 80 14.15 -9.21 -1.89
N LEU A 81 13.47 -8.89 -3.00
CA LEU A 81 13.71 -9.52 -4.30
C LEU A 81 15.16 -9.32 -4.78
N ILE A 82 15.71 -8.12 -4.63
CA ILE A 82 17.11 -7.81 -4.97
C ILE A 82 18.07 -8.58 -4.06
N LEU A 83 17.83 -8.54 -2.73
CA LEU A 83 18.69 -9.22 -1.77
C LEU A 83 18.72 -10.74 -1.99
N ASN A 84 17.58 -11.32 -2.35
CA ASN A 84 17.43 -12.75 -2.64
C ASN A 84 17.86 -13.16 -4.06
N GLY A 85 18.21 -12.22 -4.94
CA GLY A 85 18.55 -12.50 -6.33
C GLY A 85 17.38 -13.04 -7.15
N LEU A 86 16.15 -12.69 -6.76
CA LEU A 86 14.89 -13.08 -7.39
C LEU A 86 14.21 -11.91 -8.13
N GLY A 87 14.72 -10.68 -7.95
CA GLY A 87 14.22 -9.49 -8.61
C GLY A 87 14.59 -9.40 -10.09
N PRO A 88 13.95 -8.47 -10.81
CA PRO A 88 14.34 -8.16 -12.18
C PRO A 88 15.76 -7.57 -12.19
N LYS A 89 16.50 -7.82 -13.28
CA LYS A 89 17.82 -7.23 -13.52
C LYS A 89 17.77 -5.73 -13.72
N ALA A 90 16.64 -5.21 -14.19
CA ALA A 90 16.37 -3.78 -14.33
C ALA A 90 14.86 -3.50 -14.45
N LEU A 91 14.49 -2.25 -14.21
CA LEU A 91 13.11 -1.76 -14.26
C LEU A 91 13.00 -0.61 -15.26
N ILE A 92 11.95 -0.64 -16.07
CA ILE A 92 11.57 0.44 -16.98
C ILE A 92 10.16 0.90 -16.63
N PHE A 93 10.00 2.19 -16.37
CA PHE A 93 8.70 2.79 -16.09
C PHE A 93 8.29 3.81 -17.16
N LYS A 94 6.98 4.00 -17.32
CA LYS A 94 6.40 5.05 -18.19
C LYS A 94 6.33 6.40 -17.50
N ARG A 95 6.21 6.39 -16.17
CA ARG A 95 6.05 7.58 -15.31
C ARG A 95 6.98 7.46 -14.11
N ARG A 96 7.15 8.57 -13.38
CA ARG A 96 7.86 8.55 -12.11
C ARG A 96 7.23 7.51 -11.18
N GLU A 97 8.09 6.72 -10.56
CA GLU A 97 7.71 5.65 -9.64
C GLU A 97 8.59 5.82 -8.39
N ASP A 98 7.95 6.19 -7.28
CA ASP A 98 8.66 6.56 -6.05
C ASP A 98 8.81 5.37 -5.08
N ILE A 99 7.91 4.37 -5.16
CA ILE A 99 7.81 3.28 -4.17
C ILE A 99 8.81 2.17 -4.45
N ILE A 100 8.70 1.53 -5.62
CA ILE A 100 9.59 0.45 -6.04
C ILE A 100 11.03 0.98 -6.15
N THR A 101 11.21 2.18 -6.70
CA THR A 101 12.54 2.82 -6.82
C THR A 101 13.21 3.00 -5.46
N LEU A 102 12.48 3.39 -4.40
CA LEU A 102 13.06 3.46 -3.05
C LEU A 102 13.64 2.12 -2.60
N GLY A 103 12.95 1.00 -2.89
CA GLY A 103 13.44 -0.33 -2.56
C GLY A 103 14.82 -0.62 -3.16
N VAL A 104 15.04 -0.17 -4.39
CA VAL A 104 16.33 -0.28 -5.07
C VAL A 104 17.39 0.64 -4.43
N ILE A 105 17.02 1.88 -4.11
CA ILE A 105 17.92 2.85 -3.46
C ILE A 105 18.38 2.34 -2.08
N VAL A 106 17.47 1.80 -1.28
CA VAL A 106 17.81 1.23 0.03
C VAL A 106 18.69 -0.01 -0.13
N ALA A 107 18.39 -0.90 -1.08
CA ALA A 107 19.25 -2.05 -1.39
C ALA A 107 20.68 -1.62 -1.74
N GLU A 108 20.83 -0.55 -2.51
CA GLU A 108 22.12 0.01 -2.94
C GLU A 108 22.89 0.58 -1.75
N GLU A 109 22.26 1.47 -0.98
CA GLU A 109 22.91 2.21 0.10
C GLU A 109 23.20 1.35 1.34
N PHE A 110 22.30 0.41 1.69
CA PHE A 110 22.48 -0.44 2.87
C PHE A 110 23.18 -1.76 2.58
N PHE A 111 23.05 -2.31 1.37
CA PHE A 111 23.48 -3.68 1.09
C PHE A 111 24.38 -3.82 -0.13
N GLY A 112 24.71 -2.72 -0.82
CA GLY A 112 25.60 -2.73 -1.98
C GLY A 112 25.05 -3.53 -3.17
N LYS A 113 23.74 -3.74 -3.23
CA LYS A 113 23.05 -4.44 -4.32
C LYS A 113 22.09 -3.48 -5.00
N THR A 114 22.10 -3.42 -6.33
CA THR A 114 21.29 -2.46 -7.08
C THR A 114 20.73 -3.09 -8.36
N ALA A 115 19.77 -2.42 -8.97
CA ALA A 115 19.25 -2.70 -10.29
C ALA A 115 19.02 -1.36 -11.01
N PRO A 116 19.31 -1.23 -12.32
CA PRO A 116 19.00 -0.02 -13.06
C PRO A 116 17.49 0.26 -13.08
N VAL A 117 17.12 1.51 -12.82
CA VAL A 117 15.74 2.01 -12.88
C VAL A 117 15.70 3.18 -13.84
N VAL A 118 14.93 3.04 -14.93
CA VAL A 118 14.83 4.06 -15.97
C VAL A 118 13.38 4.43 -16.22
N VAL A 119 13.07 5.72 -16.21
CA VAL A 119 11.77 6.25 -16.65
C VAL A 119 11.91 6.74 -18.09
N LEU A 120 11.12 6.17 -18.99
CA LEU A 120 11.04 6.59 -20.38
C LEU A 120 9.87 7.54 -20.60
N LYS A 121 9.94 8.30 -21.69
CA LYS A 121 8.80 9.09 -22.15
C LYS A 121 7.64 8.17 -22.55
N PRO A 122 6.37 8.60 -22.44
CA PRO A 122 5.22 7.78 -22.79
C PRO A 122 5.26 7.14 -24.18
N GLU A 123 5.79 7.86 -25.17
CA GLU A 123 5.87 7.42 -26.56
C GLU A 123 6.95 6.35 -26.74
N ASP A 124 8.11 6.55 -26.11
CA ASP A 124 9.24 5.63 -26.13
C ASP A 124 8.89 4.34 -25.36
N PHE A 125 8.27 4.47 -24.19
CA PHE A 125 7.78 3.36 -23.39
C PHE A 125 6.79 2.49 -24.19
N SER A 126 5.88 3.13 -24.92
CA SER A 126 4.88 2.41 -25.74
C SER A 126 5.53 1.57 -26.84
N GLN A 127 6.68 2.01 -27.39
CA GLN A 127 7.46 1.22 -28.34
C GLN A 127 8.20 0.07 -27.65
N VAL A 128 8.76 0.30 -26.45
CA VAL A 128 9.43 -0.73 -25.65
C VAL A 128 8.48 -1.88 -25.28
N LEU A 129 7.18 -1.62 -25.07
CA LEU A 129 6.18 -2.67 -24.85
C LEU A 129 6.16 -3.71 -25.98
N GLY A 130 6.41 -3.27 -27.23
CA GLY A 130 6.48 -4.13 -28.41
C GLY A 130 7.71 -5.05 -28.47
N TRP A 131 8.67 -4.90 -27.55
CA TRP A 131 9.87 -5.74 -27.46
C TRP A 131 9.71 -6.92 -26.50
N ASN A 132 8.49 -7.18 -26.00
CA ASN A 132 8.20 -8.26 -25.06
C ASN A 132 8.76 -9.61 -25.54
N GLY A 133 9.45 -10.32 -24.65
CA GLY A 133 10.10 -11.60 -24.94
C GLY A 133 11.43 -11.51 -25.69
N THR A 134 11.90 -10.31 -26.07
CA THR A 134 13.23 -10.12 -26.68
C THR A 134 14.26 -9.67 -25.65
N THR A 135 15.56 -9.77 -25.98
CA THR A 135 16.64 -9.29 -25.11
C THR A 135 16.76 -7.77 -25.22
N VAL A 136 16.69 -7.09 -24.09
CA VAL A 136 16.89 -5.64 -23.96
C VAL A 136 18.17 -5.36 -23.18
N TYR A 137 18.83 -4.26 -23.53
CA TYR A 137 20.07 -3.78 -22.93
C TYR A 137 19.83 -2.42 -22.29
N ILE A 138 20.30 -2.25 -21.05
CA ILE A 138 20.23 -1.00 -20.30
C ILE A 138 21.64 -0.61 -19.86
N GLN A 139 21.98 0.67 -20.04
CA GLN A 139 23.21 1.26 -19.52
C GLN A 139 22.91 2.71 -19.09
N GLY A 140 22.91 2.96 -17.78
CA GLY A 140 22.56 4.27 -17.24
C GLY A 140 21.15 4.68 -17.67
N ASP A 141 21.03 5.79 -18.39
CA ASP A 141 19.76 6.33 -18.90
C ASP A 141 19.31 5.72 -20.23
N LYS A 142 20.11 4.84 -20.85
CA LYS A 142 19.86 4.31 -22.19
C LYS A 142 19.22 2.93 -22.15
N VAL A 143 18.16 2.73 -22.95
CA VAL A 143 17.46 1.46 -23.16
C VAL A 143 17.52 1.09 -24.65
N SER A 144 17.89 -0.13 -25.00
CA SER A 144 18.01 -0.57 -26.41
C SER A 144 17.62 -2.03 -26.65
N ASN A 145 17.09 -2.32 -27.84
CA ASN A 145 16.86 -3.68 -28.34
C ASN A 145 18.08 -4.31 -29.03
N GLY A 146 19.23 -3.62 -29.05
CA GLY A 146 20.49 -4.12 -29.58
C GLY A 146 21.65 -3.86 -28.62
N LEU A 147 22.77 -4.55 -28.84
CA LEU A 147 23.96 -4.43 -28.01
C LEU A 147 24.42 -2.97 -27.91
N LEU A 148 24.52 -2.48 -26.68
CA LEU A 148 25.13 -1.18 -26.39
C LEU A 148 26.65 -1.35 -26.40
N GLN A 149 27.36 -0.50 -27.15
CA GLN A 149 28.81 -0.40 -27.00
C GLN A 149 29.10 0.09 -25.58
N LEU A 150 29.73 -0.78 -24.79
CA LEU A 150 30.18 -0.46 -23.45
C LEU A 150 31.21 0.66 -23.54
N SER A 151 30.77 1.90 -23.33
CA SER A 151 31.68 2.91 -22.80
C SER A 151 31.99 2.49 -21.36
N PRO A 152 33.25 2.54 -20.90
CA PRO A 152 33.53 2.32 -19.48
C PRO A 152 32.59 3.22 -18.70
N LEU A 153 31.80 2.63 -17.79
CA LEU A 153 31.04 3.40 -16.81
C LEU A 153 32.06 4.34 -16.18
N GLU A 154 31.86 5.66 -16.27
CA GLU A 154 32.65 6.56 -15.44
C GLU A 154 32.44 6.08 -14.00
N PRO A 155 33.50 5.61 -13.30
CA PRO A 155 33.36 4.97 -12.00
C PRO A 155 32.66 5.87 -10.96
N ASP A 156 32.55 7.17 -11.24
CA ASP A 156 32.03 8.20 -10.36
C ASP A 156 30.66 8.79 -10.75
N ARG A 157 30.02 8.35 -11.84
CA ARG A 157 28.58 8.65 -12.00
C ARG A 157 27.76 7.66 -11.21
N ALA A 158 27.95 7.63 -9.90
CA ALA A 158 26.78 7.41 -9.06
C ALA A 158 25.92 8.67 -9.22
N ILE A 159 24.60 8.56 -9.34
CA ILE A 159 23.69 9.73 -9.25
C ILE A 159 23.85 10.46 -7.89
N SER A 160 24.67 9.93 -6.98
CA SER A 160 24.81 10.30 -5.58
C SER A 160 26.02 11.17 -5.25
N ASP A 161 26.47 12.05 -6.16
CA ASP A 161 27.15 13.23 -5.65
C ASP A 161 26.09 14.13 -5.00
N ILE A 162 25.96 14.02 -3.68
CA ILE A 162 25.04 14.83 -2.87
C ILE A 162 25.24 16.33 -3.17
N HIS A 163 26.44 16.73 -3.60
CA HIS A 163 26.76 18.10 -3.97
C HIS A 163 26.08 18.57 -5.28
N ASN A 164 25.56 17.65 -6.10
CA ASN A 164 24.85 17.96 -7.36
C ASN A 164 23.32 17.86 -7.26
N LEU A 165 22.77 17.59 -6.08
CA LEU A 165 21.32 17.56 -5.87
C LEU A 165 20.74 18.97 -5.99
N LYS A 166 19.54 19.08 -6.58
CA LYS A 166 18.85 20.37 -6.76
C LYS A 166 18.07 20.82 -5.53
N VAL A 167 17.79 19.90 -4.60
CA VAL A 167 17.05 20.19 -3.39
C VAL A 167 17.83 21.14 -2.47
N GLN A 168 17.17 22.19 -2.00
CA GLN A 168 17.72 23.11 -1.02
C GLN A 168 17.72 22.46 0.36
N LEU A 169 18.91 22.33 0.92
CA LEU A 169 19.14 21.75 2.24
C LEU A 169 19.35 22.88 3.26
N SER A 170 18.63 22.81 4.38
CA SER A 170 18.86 23.69 5.52
C SER A 170 20.22 23.40 6.17
N ASP A 171 20.68 24.29 7.05
CA ASP A 171 21.91 24.06 7.81
C ASP A 171 21.81 22.79 8.68
N PHE A 172 20.61 22.49 9.19
CA PHE A 172 20.34 21.24 9.89
C PHE A 172 20.50 20.01 8.98
N ASP A 173 19.95 20.06 7.76
CA ASP A 173 20.03 18.96 6.81
C ASP A 173 21.50 18.71 6.39
N LYS A 174 22.27 19.78 6.15
CA LYS A 174 23.72 19.71 5.83
C LYS A 174 24.54 19.14 6.99
N ALA A 175 24.36 19.65 8.19
CA ALA A 175 25.04 19.15 9.39
C ALA A 175 24.71 17.66 9.63
N THR A 176 23.47 17.25 9.36
CA THR A 176 23.07 15.84 9.44
C THR A 176 23.85 14.98 8.45
N LEU A 177 24.02 15.44 7.20
CA LEU A 177 24.82 14.75 6.16
C LEU A 177 26.31 14.68 6.48
N GLU A 178 26.82 15.65 7.25
CA GLU A 178 28.18 15.65 7.81
C GLU A 178 28.35 14.71 9.02
N GLY A 179 27.26 14.10 9.51
CA GLY A 179 27.28 13.11 10.58
C GLY A 179 27.06 13.66 11.99
N VAL A 180 26.71 14.94 12.13
CA VAL A 180 26.49 15.58 13.44
C VAL A 180 25.40 14.87 14.28
N ASN A 181 24.41 14.27 13.62
CA ASN A 181 23.29 13.58 14.28
C ASN A 181 23.39 12.05 14.29
N GLY A 182 24.60 11.51 14.13
CA GLY A 182 24.88 10.08 14.16
C GLY A 182 24.71 9.38 12.81
N GLU A 183 25.29 8.18 12.69
CA GLU A 183 25.47 7.51 11.41
C GLU A 183 24.16 7.03 10.79
N ALA A 184 23.25 6.48 11.61
CA ALA A 184 21.91 6.08 11.14
C ALA A 184 21.16 7.26 10.50
N THR A 185 21.18 8.42 11.17
CA THR A 185 20.51 9.64 10.71
C THR A 185 21.20 10.24 9.49
N ARG A 186 22.54 10.18 9.41
CA ARG A 186 23.31 10.63 8.25
C ARG A 186 22.96 9.86 6.98
N ILE A 187 22.96 8.52 7.04
CA ILE A 187 22.57 7.67 5.90
C ILE A 187 21.10 7.90 5.54
N SER A 188 20.24 8.04 6.55
CA SER A 188 18.82 8.35 6.33
C SER A 188 18.63 9.66 5.57
N MET A 189 19.34 10.72 5.97
CA MET A 189 19.28 12.01 5.29
C MET A 189 19.83 11.96 3.87
N LYS A 190 20.88 11.16 3.62
CA LYS A 190 21.41 10.94 2.27
C LYS A 190 20.34 10.35 1.33
N ILE A 191 19.64 9.32 1.79
CA ILE A 191 18.56 8.70 1.01
C ILE A 191 17.41 9.68 0.82
N LEU A 192 17.00 10.40 1.88
CA LEU A 192 15.93 11.39 1.80
C LEU A 192 16.24 12.52 0.81
N ALA A 193 17.47 13.02 0.77
CA ALA A 193 17.88 14.05 -0.17
C ALA A 193 17.83 13.54 -1.63
N ARG A 194 18.25 12.29 -1.87
CA ARG A 194 18.13 11.65 -3.19
C ARG A 194 16.67 11.44 -3.60
N VAL A 195 15.82 11.00 -2.68
CA VAL A 195 14.37 10.86 -2.92
C VAL A 195 13.74 12.22 -3.18
N ALA A 196 14.15 13.27 -2.46
CA ALA A 196 13.67 14.63 -2.69
C ALA A 196 14.01 15.12 -4.10
N ASP A 197 15.24 14.92 -4.57
CA ASP A 197 15.65 15.26 -5.93
C ASP A 197 14.87 14.44 -6.98
N MET A 198 14.72 13.13 -6.78
CA MET A 198 13.88 12.25 -7.62
C MET A 198 12.44 12.75 -7.72
N MET A 199 11.87 13.22 -6.61
CA MET A 199 10.52 13.77 -6.56
C MET A 199 10.42 15.19 -7.14
N GLY A 200 11.55 15.83 -7.47
CA GLY A 200 11.60 17.23 -7.89
C GLY A 200 11.25 18.21 -6.77
N ALA A 201 11.48 17.83 -5.51
CA ALA A 201 11.28 18.70 -4.37
C ALA A 201 12.30 19.84 -4.38
N GLU A 202 11.85 21.08 -4.17
CA GLU A 202 12.75 22.23 -4.08
C GLU A 202 13.42 22.33 -2.71
N GLU A 203 12.78 21.86 -1.65
CA GLU A 203 13.28 21.93 -0.28
C GLU A 203 12.80 20.73 0.57
N MET A 204 13.42 20.58 1.74
CA MET A 204 12.98 19.66 2.78
C MET A 204 12.07 20.37 3.79
N MET A 205 11.16 19.64 4.44
CA MET A 205 10.26 20.16 5.47
C MET A 205 10.29 19.32 6.75
N ASP A 206 9.85 19.92 7.86
CA ASP A 206 9.62 19.21 9.10
C ASP A 206 8.29 18.45 9.06
N VAL A 207 8.24 17.32 9.75
CA VAL A 207 7.02 16.56 9.99
C VAL A 207 6.78 16.38 11.48
N SER A 208 5.51 16.34 11.88
CA SER A 208 5.11 16.34 13.29
C SER A 208 5.11 14.96 13.94
N GLN A 209 4.83 13.90 13.17
CA GLN A 209 4.82 12.52 13.63
C GLN A 209 4.97 11.53 12.48
N ALA A 210 5.33 10.29 12.82
CA ALA A 210 5.41 9.17 11.89
C ALA A 210 4.59 7.97 12.35
N HIS A 211 4.17 7.16 11.38
CA HIS A 211 3.63 5.83 11.62
C HIS A 211 4.42 4.85 10.76
N VAL A 212 5.38 4.18 11.41
CA VAL A 212 6.39 3.35 10.78
C VAL A 212 5.89 1.94 10.54
N ASP A 213 6.24 1.36 9.40
CA ASP A 213 5.85 0.00 9.09
C ASP A 213 6.66 -1.02 9.91
N GLY A 214 5.94 -1.83 10.66
CA GLY A 214 6.49 -2.84 11.57
C GLY A 214 6.40 -4.27 11.02
N ALA A 215 5.91 -4.44 9.78
CA ALA A 215 5.74 -5.75 9.19
C ALA A 215 7.09 -6.36 8.73
N TRP A 216 7.18 -7.69 8.89
CA TRP A 216 8.24 -8.53 8.39
C TRP A 216 7.90 -9.02 6.98
N TYR A 217 8.78 -8.74 6.02
CA TYR A 217 8.61 -9.11 4.60
C TYR A 217 9.59 -10.20 4.16
N GLY A 218 10.56 -10.50 5.01
CA GLY A 218 11.71 -11.34 4.73
C GLY A 218 12.91 -10.92 5.61
N PRO A 219 14.05 -11.64 5.52
CA PRO A 219 15.24 -11.33 6.30
C PRO A 219 15.78 -9.91 6.07
N GLY A 220 15.66 -9.37 4.85
CA GLY A 220 16.13 -8.03 4.51
C GLY A 220 15.45 -6.92 5.32
N SER A 221 14.14 -7.03 5.57
CA SER A 221 13.38 -6.09 6.41
C SER A 221 13.90 -6.04 7.85
N LEU A 222 14.26 -7.19 8.41
CA LEU A 222 14.88 -7.29 9.74
C LEU A 222 16.29 -6.70 9.74
N ASP A 223 17.11 -7.04 8.74
CA ASP A 223 18.48 -6.56 8.64
C ASP A 223 18.54 -5.05 8.46
N PHE A 224 17.61 -4.46 7.70
CA PHE A 224 17.49 -3.01 7.54
C PHE A 224 17.22 -2.32 8.89
N ALA A 225 16.20 -2.80 9.64
CA ALA A 225 15.85 -2.23 10.93
C ALA A 225 16.98 -2.41 11.97
N LYS A 226 17.61 -3.59 12.04
CA LYS A 226 18.76 -3.85 12.91
C LYS A 226 19.94 -2.96 12.56
N LYS A 227 20.27 -2.79 11.27
CA LYS A 227 21.39 -1.95 10.84
C LYS A 227 21.16 -0.49 11.24
N LEU A 228 19.95 0.05 11.08
CA LEU A 228 19.62 1.39 11.57
C LEU A 228 19.80 1.52 13.09
N ARG A 229 19.29 0.56 13.86
CA ARG A 229 19.46 0.54 15.32
C ARG A 229 20.94 0.47 15.72
N ASP A 230 21.68 -0.47 15.12
CA ASP A 230 23.08 -0.75 15.47
C ASP A 230 24.01 0.43 15.11
N LEU A 231 23.61 1.25 14.14
CA LEU A 231 24.24 2.53 13.81
C LEU A 231 23.82 3.69 14.75
N GLY A 232 23.14 3.38 15.85
CA GLY A 232 22.72 4.34 16.88
C GLY A 232 21.43 5.10 16.57
N GLY A 233 20.56 4.55 15.71
CA GLY A 233 19.29 5.18 15.34
C GLY A 233 18.40 5.50 16.54
N ARG A 234 17.81 6.70 16.55
CA ARG A 234 16.82 7.15 17.53
C ARG A 234 15.81 8.03 16.82
N PHE A 235 14.52 7.73 16.94
CA PHE A 235 13.48 8.54 16.32
C PHE A 235 13.41 9.93 16.96
N ARG A 236 13.53 10.96 16.12
CA ARG A 236 13.51 12.37 16.51
C ARG A 236 12.09 12.89 16.73
N ILE A 237 11.11 12.31 16.04
CA ILE A 237 9.70 12.69 16.10
C ILE A 237 8.85 11.56 16.70
N PRO A 238 7.69 11.88 17.32
CA PRO A 238 6.75 10.86 17.79
C PRO A 238 6.42 9.85 16.70
N SER A 239 6.77 8.59 16.94
CA SER A 239 6.70 7.54 15.93
C SER A 239 5.99 6.32 16.50
N THR A 240 4.88 5.94 15.89
CA THR A 240 4.09 4.76 16.26
C THR A 240 4.34 3.62 15.28
N ILE A 241 4.16 2.37 15.69
CA ILE A 241 4.47 1.19 14.87
C ILE A 241 3.18 0.56 14.31
N ASN A 242 3.17 0.27 13.01
CA ASN A 242 2.09 -0.40 12.28
C ASN A 242 1.87 -1.84 12.79
N SER A 243 0.79 -2.49 12.36
CA SER A 243 0.55 -3.91 12.61
C SER A 243 1.72 -4.77 12.14
N LEU A 244 1.98 -5.84 12.88
CA LEU A 244 3.03 -6.82 12.66
C LEU A 244 2.48 -8.00 11.84
N ASN A 245 3.32 -9.02 11.61
CA ASN A 245 2.90 -10.29 10.98
C ASN A 245 2.40 -11.33 11.99
N ILE A 246 2.58 -11.05 13.28
CA ILE A 246 2.19 -11.94 14.35
C ILE A 246 1.46 -11.18 15.43
N ASP A 247 0.56 -11.86 16.13
CA ASP A 247 0.08 -11.39 17.42
C ASP A 247 1.20 -11.57 18.45
N GLN A 248 1.93 -10.49 18.77
CA GLN A 248 3.14 -10.56 19.61
C GLN A 248 2.85 -11.17 20.99
N ARG A 249 1.63 -11.03 21.49
CA ARG A 249 1.21 -11.56 22.80
C ARG A 249 0.88 -13.05 22.76
N ARG A 250 0.48 -13.58 21.60
CA ARG A 250 -0.12 -14.93 21.50
C ARG A 250 0.46 -15.84 20.45
N TRP A 251 1.44 -15.40 19.65
CA TRP A 251 1.97 -16.17 18.52
C TRP A 251 2.34 -17.63 18.85
N ARG A 252 2.92 -17.89 20.04
CA ARG A 252 3.21 -19.25 20.50
C ARG A 252 1.95 -20.12 20.65
N ASN A 253 0.91 -19.57 21.29
CA ASN A 253 -0.37 -20.27 21.48
C ASN A 253 -1.13 -20.43 20.16
N LEU A 254 -0.87 -19.53 19.20
CA LEU A 254 -1.41 -19.60 17.84
C LEU A 254 -0.66 -20.61 16.96
N GLY A 255 0.37 -21.29 17.48
CA GLY A 255 1.14 -22.29 16.75
C GLY A 255 2.04 -21.71 15.66
N ILE A 256 2.37 -20.41 15.74
CA ILE A 256 3.33 -19.79 14.83
C ILE A 256 4.71 -20.40 15.06
N ASP A 257 5.41 -20.70 13.97
CA ASP A 257 6.76 -21.25 14.00
C ASP A 257 7.71 -20.37 14.83
N THR A 258 8.62 -21.02 15.56
CA THR A 258 9.50 -20.33 16.52
C THR A 258 10.49 -19.39 15.83
N GLU A 259 10.97 -19.74 14.64
CA GLU A 259 11.88 -18.90 13.85
C GLU A 259 11.15 -17.64 13.37
N LEU A 260 9.97 -17.80 12.78
CA LEU A 260 9.14 -16.66 12.34
C LEU A 260 8.74 -15.77 13.52
N GLY A 261 8.28 -16.39 14.62
CA GLY A 261 7.89 -15.67 15.83
C GLY A 261 9.03 -14.86 16.43
N SER A 262 10.24 -15.43 16.45
CA SER A 262 11.43 -14.78 17.00
C SER A 262 11.94 -13.65 16.10
N THR A 263 12.00 -13.86 14.79
CA THR A 263 12.44 -12.82 13.83
C THR A 263 11.49 -11.62 13.80
N CYS A 264 10.17 -11.84 13.83
CA CYS A 264 9.19 -10.75 13.96
C CYS A 264 9.33 -10.02 15.30
N TYR A 265 9.63 -10.74 16.39
CA TYR A 265 9.90 -10.14 17.69
C TYR A 265 11.16 -9.27 17.66
N GLU A 266 12.24 -9.75 17.05
CA GLU A 266 13.49 -8.99 16.90
C GLU A 266 13.30 -7.72 16.05
N LEU A 267 12.53 -7.79 14.97
CA LEU A 267 12.15 -6.61 14.18
C LEU A 267 11.44 -5.58 15.06
N THR A 268 10.48 -6.05 15.86
CA THR A 268 9.76 -5.19 16.80
C THR A 268 10.70 -4.56 17.83
N GLN A 269 11.64 -5.34 18.39
CA GLN A 269 12.64 -4.81 19.33
C GLN A 269 13.52 -3.75 18.67
N ALA A 270 13.95 -3.95 17.42
CA ALA A 270 14.76 -2.95 16.72
C ALA A 270 14.06 -1.58 16.64
N PHE A 271 12.75 -1.56 16.38
CA PHE A 271 11.98 -0.31 16.41
C PHE A 271 11.82 0.28 17.81
N LEU A 272 11.62 -0.54 18.83
CA LEU A 272 11.50 -0.08 20.21
C LEU A 272 12.81 0.50 20.74
N ASP A 273 13.94 -0.12 20.40
CA ASP A 273 15.30 0.36 20.72
C ASP A 273 15.59 1.74 20.09
N MET A 274 14.92 2.06 18.98
CA MET A 274 14.97 3.36 18.30
C MET A 274 13.87 4.34 18.79
N ASP A 275 13.26 4.12 19.96
CA ASP A 275 12.18 4.94 20.57
C ASP A 275 10.78 4.82 19.93
N GLY A 276 10.56 3.82 19.07
CA GLY A 276 9.24 3.53 18.51
C GLY A 276 8.18 3.25 19.58
N LYS A 277 6.96 3.76 19.37
CA LYS A 277 5.82 3.58 20.28
C LYS A 277 4.92 2.45 19.82
N VAL A 278 4.53 1.62 20.78
CA VAL A 278 3.68 0.47 20.54
C VAL A 278 2.24 0.91 20.27
N SER A 279 1.79 0.68 19.03
CA SER A 279 0.38 0.76 18.65
C SER A 279 -0.08 -0.50 17.91
N PHE A 280 0.79 -1.09 17.08
CA PHE A 280 0.58 -2.29 16.27
C PHE A 280 -0.76 -2.31 15.54
N THR A 281 -1.08 -1.21 14.86
CA THR A 281 -2.35 -1.06 14.13
C THR A 281 -2.14 -0.48 12.74
N CYS A 282 -2.81 -1.05 11.75
CA CYS A 282 -2.90 -0.50 10.40
C CYS A 282 -3.94 0.62 10.26
N ALA A 283 -4.60 0.98 11.36
CA ALA A 283 -5.58 2.06 11.44
C ALA A 283 -5.15 3.11 12.48
N PRO A 284 -4.01 3.83 12.28
CA PRO A 284 -3.49 4.79 13.25
C PRO A 284 -4.40 6.01 13.46
N TYR A 285 -5.31 6.30 12.53
CA TYR A 285 -6.38 7.30 12.68
C TYR A 285 -7.42 6.95 13.76
N LEU A 286 -7.38 5.74 14.32
CA LEU A 286 -8.19 5.34 15.48
C LEU A 286 -7.46 5.54 16.81
N LEU A 287 -6.20 6.01 16.79
CA LEU A 287 -5.43 6.32 17.99
C LEU A 287 -5.75 7.73 18.47
N ASP A 288 -5.56 7.99 19.76
CA ASP A 288 -5.72 9.33 20.36
C ASP A 288 -4.72 10.35 19.77
N THR A 289 -3.63 9.88 19.15
CA THR A 289 -2.61 10.70 18.47
C THR A 289 -2.94 10.95 16.99
N ALA A 290 -4.17 10.67 16.54
CA ALA A 290 -4.58 10.96 15.17
C ALA A 290 -4.33 12.45 14.83
N PRO A 291 -3.78 12.75 13.65
CA PRO A 291 -3.44 14.09 13.22
C PRO A 291 -4.70 14.92 12.94
N LYS A 292 -4.52 16.23 12.87
CA LYS A 292 -5.57 17.20 12.57
C LYS A 292 -5.41 17.77 11.17
N LEU A 293 -6.44 18.48 10.72
CA LEU A 293 -6.44 19.24 9.48
C LEU A 293 -5.20 20.14 9.38
N GLY A 294 -4.42 19.97 8.31
CA GLY A 294 -3.20 20.73 8.04
C GLY A 294 -1.91 20.15 8.62
N ASP A 295 -1.98 19.19 9.56
CA ASP A 295 -0.77 18.59 10.16
C ASP A 295 0.03 17.85 9.08
N SER A 296 1.33 18.11 9.01
CA SER A 296 2.24 17.37 8.14
C SER A 296 2.84 16.18 8.89
N ILE A 297 2.66 14.97 8.36
CA ILE A 297 3.01 13.69 8.99
C ILE A 297 3.68 12.74 8.00
N ALA A 298 4.31 11.68 8.48
CA ALA A 298 4.92 10.63 7.67
C ALA A 298 4.31 9.25 7.95
N TRP A 299 3.26 8.89 7.23
CA TRP A 299 2.62 7.58 7.36
C TRP A 299 2.92 6.68 6.15
N GLY A 300 3.25 5.42 6.41
CA GLY A 300 3.59 4.41 5.39
C GLY A 300 2.49 3.37 5.10
N GLU A 301 1.37 3.36 5.82
CA GLU A 301 0.27 2.42 5.56
C GLU A 301 -0.73 3.04 4.57
N SER A 302 -0.95 2.40 3.42
CA SER A 302 -1.70 2.99 2.31
C SER A 302 -3.13 3.38 2.65
N ASN A 303 -3.86 2.57 3.43
CA ASN A 303 -5.22 2.95 3.84
C ASN A 303 -5.21 4.17 4.77
N ALA A 304 -4.19 4.26 5.64
CA ALA A 304 -4.02 5.34 6.59
C ALA A 304 -3.60 6.64 5.90
N VAL A 305 -2.75 6.56 4.86
CA VAL A 305 -2.38 7.69 4.01
C VAL A 305 -3.61 8.32 3.36
N ILE A 306 -4.44 7.50 2.69
CA ILE A 306 -5.65 8.01 2.03
C ILE A 306 -6.59 8.62 3.07
N TYR A 307 -6.78 7.96 4.21
CA TYR A 307 -7.64 8.47 5.29
C TYR A 307 -7.11 9.80 5.87
N ALA A 308 -5.81 9.89 6.13
CA ALA A 308 -5.17 11.10 6.66
C ALA A 308 -5.34 12.27 5.69
N ASN A 309 -5.04 12.07 4.40
CA ASN A 309 -5.15 13.13 3.41
C ASN A 309 -6.59 13.55 3.14
N SER A 310 -7.50 12.60 2.91
CA SER A 310 -8.85 12.92 2.47
C SER A 310 -9.81 13.21 3.62
N VAL A 311 -9.75 12.44 4.71
CA VAL A 311 -10.79 12.44 5.75
C VAL A 311 -10.40 13.32 6.93
N LEU A 312 -9.13 13.29 7.34
CA LEU A 312 -8.61 14.17 8.39
C LEU A 312 -8.15 15.53 7.84
N GLY A 313 -7.78 15.59 6.55
CA GLY A 313 -7.15 16.76 5.94
C GLY A 313 -5.71 17.00 6.44
N ALA A 314 -5.10 15.99 7.06
CA ALA A 314 -3.66 15.99 7.31
C ALA A 314 -2.90 15.83 5.98
N ARG A 315 -1.58 16.01 6.01
CA ARG A 315 -0.74 15.96 4.82
C ARG A 315 0.33 14.91 4.99
N THR A 316 0.32 13.93 4.09
CA THR A 316 1.37 12.92 4.00
C THR A 316 1.50 12.48 2.55
N LEU A 317 2.73 12.32 2.09
CA LEU A 317 2.98 11.53 0.89
C LEU A 317 2.46 10.10 1.10
N LYS A 318 2.22 9.40 -0.01
CA LYS A 318 2.12 7.95 0.00
C LYS A 318 3.52 7.35 0.19
N ASN A 319 4.06 7.53 1.41
CA ASN A 319 5.43 7.19 1.73
C ASN A 319 5.65 5.69 1.48
N PRO A 320 6.62 5.32 0.65
CA PRO A 320 7.00 3.92 0.49
C PRO A 320 7.54 3.39 1.81
N ASN A 321 7.22 2.14 2.15
CA ASN A 321 7.73 1.55 3.39
C ASN A 321 9.25 1.60 3.42
N MET A 322 9.82 1.81 4.62
CA MET A 322 11.20 2.26 4.89
C MET A 322 11.39 3.77 4.89
N LEU A 323 10.73 4.55 4.01
CA LEU A 323 10.94 6.00 3.97
C LEU A 323 10.51 6.66 5.27
N GLU A 324 9.37 6.24 5.83
CA GLU A 324 8.86 6.76 7.09
C GLU A 324 9.80 6.52 8.27
N ILE A 325 10.61 5.45 8.24
CA ILE A 325 11.64 5.18 9.27
C ILE A 325 12.78 6.19 9.12
N LEU A 326 13.21 6.46 7.89
CA LEU A 326 14.25 7.46 7.60
C LEU A 326 13.77 8.86 8.01
N ILE A 327 12.51 9.20 7.71
CA ILE A 327 11.86 10.45 8.13
C ILE A 327 11.76 10.50 9.66
N ALA A 328 11.41 9.40 10.34
CA ALA A 328 11.34 9.36 11.79
C ALA A 328 12.70 9.63 12.46
N LEU A 329 13.80 9.15 11.88
CA LEU A 329 15.16 9.37 12.37
C LEU A 329 15.62 10.82 12.17
N THR A 330 15.29 11.44 11.03
CA THR A 330 15.74 12.81 10.71
C THR A 330 14.78 13.89 11.20
N GLY A 331 13.49 13.59 11.30
CA GLY A 331 12.39 14.55 11.44
C GLY A 331 12.07 15.32 10.13
N ARG A 332 12.68 14.92 9.00
CA ARG A 332 12.68 15.67 7.75
C ARG A 332 12.07 14.85 6.62
N ALA A 333 11.24 15.47 5.79
CA ALA A 333 10.64 14.86 4.61
C ALA A 333 10.82 15.75 3.37
N PRO A 334 10.82 15.18 2.14
CA PRO A 334 10.76 15.97 0.93
C PRO A 334 9.47 16.80 0.88
N LYS A 335 9.58 18.13 0.70
CA LYS A 335 8.40 18.99 0.53
C LYS A 335 7.89 18.91 -0.91
N ALA A 336 7.15 17.85 -1.19
CA ALA A 336 6.64 17.55 -2.53
C ALA A 336 5.24 16.94 -2.49
N GLY A 337 4.66 16.74 -3.67
CA GLY A 337 3.35 16.10 -3.83
C GLY A 337 2.29 16.77 -2.99
N VAL A 338 1.44 15.96 -2.33
CA VAL A 338 0.27 16.42 -1.56
C VAL A 338 0.60 17.12 -0.23
N TYR A 339 1.88 17.40 0.07
CA TYR A 339 2.23 18.41 1.07
C TYR A 339 1.95 19.84 0.58
N LEU A 340 1.98 20.06 -0.74
CA LEU A 340 1.75 21.35 -1.40
C LEU A 340 0.27 21.49 -1.81
N ASP A 341 -0.30 22.67 -1.62
CA ASP A 341 -1.73 22.94 -1.90
C ASP A 341 -2.07 22.72 -3.37
N GLU A 342 -1.20 23.17 -4.26
CA GLU A 342 -1.41 23.13 -5.70
C GLU A 342 -1.53 21.68 -6.20
N ASN A 343 -0.81 20.76 -5.55
CA ASN A 343 -0.79 19.33 -5.88
C ASN A 343 -1.93 18.54 -5.21
N ARG A 344 -2.81 19.19 -4.45
CA ARG A 344 -4.01 18.58 -3.85
C ARG A 344 -5.27 18.84 -4.67
N MET A 345 -5.16 19.65 -5.73
CA MET A 345 -6.27 19.94 -6.63
C MET A 345 -6.71 18.69 -7.39
N ALA A 346 -8.01 18.57 -7.64
CA ALA A 346 -8.60 17.46 -8.35
C ALA A 346 -8.21 17.49 -9.83
N GLU A 347 -7.89 16.32 -10.37
CA GLU A 347 -7.53 16.11 -11.78
C GLU A 347 -8.58 15.28 -12.52
N LEU A 348 -9.59 14.78 -11.80
CA LEU A 348 -10.71 14.01 -12.34
C LEU A 348 -11.98 14.32 -11.54
N HIS A 349 -13.10 14.54 -12.23
CA HIS A 349 -14.40 14.66 -11.60
C HIS A 349 -15.18 13.37 -11.79
N ILE A 350 -15.49 12.67 -10.70
CA ILE A 350 -16.33 11.46 -10.74
C ILE A 350 -17.68 11.75 -10.11
N HIS A 351 -18.73 11.69 -10.92
CA HIS A 351 -20.10 11.79 -10.43
C HIS A 351 -20.69 10.40 -10.20
N VAL A 352 -21.03 10.09 -8.94
CA VAL A 352 -21.65 8.83 -8.54
C VAL A 352 -23.16 8.98 -8.65
N GLN A 353 -23.82 8.05 -9.33
CA GLN A 353 -25.29 8.05 -9.39
C GLN A 353 -25.90 7.68 -8.02
N PRO A 354 -27.12 8.15 -7.69
CA PRO A 354 -27.75 7.84 -6.41
C PRO A 354 -27.98 6.34 -6.19
N PHE A 355 -27.74 5.88 -4.95
CA PHE A 355 -28.08 4.54 -4.47
C PHE A 355 -28.96 4.63 -3.23
N ARG A 356 -29.87 3.66 -3.06
CA ARG A 356 -30.76 3.55 -1.90
C ARG A 356 -30.52 2.24 -1.16
N ASN A 357 -30.92 2.19 0.11
CA ASN A 357 -30.85 0.99 0.95
C ASN A 357 -29.44 0.38 1.00
N ILE A 358 -28.41 1.24 1.04
CA ILE A 358 -27.02 0.81 1.12
C ILE A 358 -26.78 0.04 2.43
N ASP A 359 -25.86 -0.92 2.39
CA ASP A 359 -25.32 -1.59 3.55
C ASP A 359 -23.81 -1.36 3.66
N SER A 360 -23.15 -2.00 4.64
CA SER A 360 -21.72 -1.82 4.87
C SER A 360 -20.83 -2.27 3.69
N SER A 361 -21.36 -3.03 2.72
CA SER A 361 -20.60 -3.51 1.56
C SER A 361 -20.50 -2.46 0.45
N PHE A 362 -21.33 -1.42 0.49
CA PHE A 362 -21.32 -0.33 -0.49
C PHE A 362 -19.97 0.40 -0.53
N TRP A 363 -19.44 0.81 0.61
CA TRP A 363 -18.23 1.64 0.69
C TRP A 363 -16.96 0.96 0.19
N PRO A 364 -16.66 -0.33 0.51
CA PRO A 364 -15.57 -1.04 -0.11
C PRO A 364 -15.70 -1.17 -1.63
N VAL A 365 -16.89 -1.49 -2.15
CA VAL A 365 -17.11 -1.65 -3.60
C VAL A 365 -16.95 -0.31 -4.32
N LEU A 366 -17.55 0.75 -3.77
CA LEU A 366 -17.42 2.10 -4.30
C LEU A 366 -15.96 2.59 -4.28
N GLY A 367 -15.26 2.41 -3.17
CA GLY A 367 -13.86 2.80 -3.03
C GLY A 367 -12.97 2.10 -4.05
N TYR A 368 -13.14 0.79 -4.24
CA TYR A 368 -12.38 0.01 -5.22
C TYR A 368 -12.67 0.47 -6.66
N ALA A 369 -13.94 0.66 -7.02
CA ALA A 369 -14.35 1.10 -8.35
C ALA A 369 -13.81 2.50 -8.69
N LEU A 370 -13.96 3.46 -7.77
CA LEU A 370 -13.45 4.83 -7.95
C LEU A 370 -11.93 4.86 -7.97
N GLY A 371 -11.26 4.03 -7.18
CA GLY A 371 -9.80 3.92 -7.19
C GLY A 371 -9.27 3.45 -8.54
N GLY A 372 -9.93 2.44 -9.15
CA GLY A 372 -9.61 1.95 -10.49
C GLY A 372 -9.82 3.02 -11.58
N ALA A 373 -10.91 3.80 -11.49
CA ALA A 373 -11.18 4.88 -12.44
C ALA A 373 -10.20 6.07 -12.29
N ALA A 374 -9.79 6.37 -11.06
CA ALA A 374 -8.84 7.44 -10.76
C ALA A 374 -7.42 7.11 -11.24
N SER A 375 -6.99 5.84 -11.13
CA SER A 375 -5.65 5.35 -11.43
C SER A 375 -4.55 6.08 -10.64
N THR A 376 -3.98 7.16 -11.17
CA THR A 376 -2.98 8.00 -10.49
C THR A 376 -3.51 9.37 -10.08
N ARG A 377 -4.68 9.76 -10.59
CA ARG A 377 -5.23 11.12 -10.47
C ARG A 377 -5.93 11.32 -9.14
N ILE A 378 -5.93 12.54 -8.60
CA ILE A 378 -6.77 12.89 -7.45
C ILE A 378 -8.20 13.14 -7.95
N PRO A 379 -9.20 12.32 -7.56
CA PRO A 379 -10.57 12.54 -7.97
C PRO A 379 -11.29 13.48 -6.98
N VAL A 380 -12.16 14.34 -7.51
CA VAL A 380 -13.28 14.92 -6.76
C VAL A 380 -14.56 14.14 -7.05
N ILE A 381 -15.25 13.75 -6.00
CA ILE A 381 -16.43 12.88 -6.03
C ILE A 381 -17.67 13.70 -5.69
N THR A 382 -18.69 13.63 -6.55
CA THR A 382 -20.00 14.25 -6.35
C THR A 382 -21.12 13.22 -6.45
N GLY A 383 -22.34 13.57 -6.02
CA GLY A 383 -23.51 12.69 -5.97
C GLY A 383 -23.68 11.93 -4.65
N LEU A 384 -22.86 12.23 -3.65
CA LEU A 384 -22.90 11.65 -2.30
C LEU A 384 -23.09 12.72 -1.21
N GLU A 385 -23.28 13.99 -1.57
CA GLU A 385 -23.23 15.16 -0.69
C GLU A 385 -24.23 15.11 0.47
N ASP A 386 -25.36 14.45 0.27
CA ASP A 386 -26.44 14.30 1.25
C ASP A 386 -26.27 13.05 2.15
N MET A 387 -25.27 12.22 1.85
CA MET A 387 -24.96 11.04 2.67
C MET A 387 -24.26 11.47 3.97
N LYS A 388 -24.23 10.55 4.95
CA LYS A 388 -23.57 10.78 6.24
C LYS A 388 -22.64 9.61 6.57
N PRO A 389 -21.58 9.38 5.77
CA PRO A 389 -20.62 8.31 6.05
C PRO A 389 -20.01 8.48 7.44
N SER A 390 -19.97 7.38 8.19
CA SER A 390 -19.28 7.30 9.45
C SER A 390 -17.77 7.18 9.26
N THR A 391 -17.00 7.26 10.36
CA THR A 391 -15.57 6.93 10.39
C THR A 391 -15.30 5.52 9.83
N THR A 392 -16.17 4.55 10.10
CA THR A 392 -16.07 3.18 9.59
C THR A 392 -16.24 3.13 8.07
N ASP A 393 -17.20 3.89 7.53
CA ASP A 393 -17.47 3.95 6.09
C ASP A 393 -16.30 4.56 5.33
N PHE A 394 -15.77 5.69 5.82
CA PHE A 394 -14.58 6.31 5.25
C PHE A 394 -13.34 5.41 5.34
N LYS A 395 -13.20 4.65 6.44
CA LYS A 395 -12.13 3.65 6.56
C LYS A 395 -12.25 2.58 5.47
N ALA A 396 -13.43 1.99 5.33
CA ALA A 396 -13.70 0.94 4.37
C ALA A 396 -13.48 1.41 2.92
N PHE A 397 -13.98 2.61 2.60
CA PHE A 397 -13.76 3.29 1.33
C PHE A 397 -12.27 3.53 1.06
N SER A 398 -11.56 4.17 2.00
CA SER A 398 -10.16 4.58 1.83
C SER A 398 -9.25 3.38 1.61
N ALA A 399 -9.50 2.27 2.32
CA ALA A 399 -8.74 1.04 2.15
C ALA A 399 -8.93 0.41 0.77
N ALA A 400 -10.16 0.36 0.28
CA ALA A 400 -10.46 -0.19 -1.04
C ALA A 400 -9.93 0.72 -2.17
N PHE A 401 -10.08 2.04 -2.03
CA PHE A 401 -9.52 3.03 -2.95
C PHE A 401 -7.99 2.92 -3.05
N ALA A 402 -7.30 2.83 -1.90
CA ALA A 402 -5.84 2.66 -1.85
C ALA A 402 -5.35 1.35 -2.49
N THR A 403 -6.23 0.35 -2.61
CA THR A 403 -5.90 -0.97 -3.16
C THR A 403 -5.86 -0.94 -4.68
N SER A 404 -6.87 -0.33 -5.32
CA SER A 404 -6.96 -0.24 -6.79
C SER A 404 -6.31 1.00 -7.38
N SER A 405 -5.92 1.99 -6.55
CA SER A 405 -5.35 3.27 -6.99
C SER A 405 -3.92 3.50 -6.51
N SER A 406 -3.18 4.29 -7.29
CA SER A 406 -1.90 4.90 -6.88
C SER A 406 -2.06 6.35 -6.39
N SER A 407 -3.25 6.94 -6.56
CA SER A 407 -3.54 8.29 -6.05
C SER A 407 -3.32 8.39 -4.53
N SER A 408 -2.86 9.55 -4.08
CA SER A 408 -2.53 9.80 -2.67
C SER A 408 -3.73 10.28 -1.83
N MET A 409 -4.82 10.68 -2.49
CA MET A 409 -6.02 11.20 -1.83
C MET A 409 -7.23 11.23 -2.77
N PHE A 410 -8.37 11.59 -2.22
CA PHE A 410 -9.61 11.90 -2.93
C PHE A 410 -10.31 13.05 -2.22
N HIS A 411 -11.18 13.75 -2.95
CA HIS A 411 -12.13 14.71 -2.39
C HIS A 411 -13.54 14.15 -2.52
N MET A 412 -14.37 14.29 -1.48
CA MET A 412 -15.82 14.10 -1.57
C MET A 412 -16.50 15.41 -1.17
N VAL A 413 -17.26 15.98 -2.10
CA VAL A 413 -17.89 17.28 -1.91
C VAL A 413 -18.83 17.25 -0.70
N ASN A 414 -18.73 18.27 0.15
CA ASN A 414 -19.47 18.45 1.40
C ASN A 414 -19.22 17.36 2.47
N LEU A 415 -18.30 16.42 2.23
CA LEU A 415 -18.03 15.28 3.11
C LEU A 415 -16.56 15.22 3.59
N THR A 416 -15.63 15.71 2.79
CA THR A 416 -14.21 15.85 3.16
C THR A 416 -13.86 17.31 3.45
N PRO A 417 -12.97 17.59 4.42
CA PRO A 417 -12.72 18.95 4.92
C PRO A 417 -12.22 19.94 3.88
N GLU A 418 -11.49 19.48 2.85
CA GLU A 418 -10.95 20.35 1.80
C GLU A 418 -11.92 20.63 0.66
N ALA A 419 -13.05 19.90 0.58
CA ALA A 419 -14.02 20.02 -0.50
C ALA A 419 -15.40 20.47 0.00
N PRO A 420 -15.54 21.66 0.62
CA PRO A 420 -16.86 22.17 1.00
C PRO A 420 -17.75 22.40 -0.24
N THR A 421 -17.13 22.71 -1.38
CA THR A 421 -17.79 22.74 -2.71
C THR A 421 -16.90 22.08 -3.75
N LEU A 422 -17.45 21.79 -4.93
CA LEU A 422 -16.68 21.27 -6.07
C LEU A 422 -15.60 22.27 -6.50
N GLU A 423 -15.93 23.57 -6.54
CA GLU A 423 -15.05 24.63 -7.02
C GLU A 423 -13.80 24.80 -6.13
N ALA A 424 -13.94 24.54 -4.82
CA ALA A 424 -12.86 24.69 -3.84
C ALA A 424 -11.63 23.81 -4.15
N VAL A 425 -11.82 22.71 -4.88
CA VAL A 425 -10.76 21.71 -5.16
C VAL A 425 -10.43 21.57 -6.64
N CYS A 426 -11.00 22.39 -7.53
CA CYS A 426 -10.77 22.31 -8.98
C CYS A 426 -9.69 23.28 -9.49
N GLY A 427 -9.03 24.07 -8.64
CA GLY A 427 -7.93 24.96 -9.06
C GLY A 427 -8.29 25.95 -10.18
N GLY A 428 -9.58 26.30 -10.32
CA GLY A 428 -10.09 27.18 -11.37
C GLY A 428 -10.38 26.52 -12.73
N VAL A 429 -10.03 25.24 -12.93
CA VAL A 429 -10.30 24.50 -14.17
C VAL A 429 -11.06 23.22 -13.84
N MET A 430 -12.29 23.08 -14.34
CA MET A 430 -13.08 21.88 -14.07
C MET A 430 -12.44 20.64 -14.72
N PRO A 431 -12.13 19.59 -13.94
CA PRO A 431 -11.54 18.38 -14.49
C PRO A 431 -12.50 17.63 -15.41
N GLN A 432 -11.95 16.68 -16.18
CA GLN A 432 -12.75 15.76 -16.98
C GLN A 432 -13.79 15.06 -16.09
N ARG A 433 -15.07 15.14 -16.48
CA ARG A 433 -16.15 14.45 -15.78
C ARG A 433 -16.37 13.05 -16.33
N ILE A 434 -16.45 12.07 -15.44
CA ILE A 434 -16.96 10.72 -15.71
C ILE A 434 -18.14 10.42 -14.78
N ILE A 435 -19.03 9.54 -15.23
CA ILE A 435 -20.17 9.08 -14.44
C ILE A 435 -19.89 7.64 -14.02
N LEU A 436 -20.02 7.36 -12.73
CA LEU A 436 -19.95 6.01 -12.19
C LEU A 436 -21.37 5.62 -11.73
N GLY A 437 -21.88 4.53 -12.28
CA GLY A 437 -23.23 4.06 -12.02
C GLY A 437 -23.28 2.64 -11.49
N TRP A 438 -24.48 2.08 -11.54
CA TRP A 438 -24.76 0.70 -11.12
C TRP A 438 -23.86 -0.34 -11.80
N LYS A 439 -23.56 -0.16 -13.09
CA LYS A 439 -22.83 -1.15 -13.88
C LYS A 439 -21.41 -1.36 -13.34
N GLU A 440 -20.71 -0.28 -13.04
CA GLU A 440 -19.34 -0.32 -12.55
C GLU A 440 -19.26 -0.97 -11.15
N LEU A 441 -20.19 -0.63 -10.25
CA LEU A 441 -20.24 -1.26 -8.91
C LEU A 441 -20.62 -2.74 -8.99
N ARG A 442 -21.52 -3.10 -9.92
CA ARG A 442 -21.91 -4.49 -10.16
C ARG A 442 -20.75 -5.31 -10.67
N ASP A 443 -19.98 -4.78 -11.62
CA ASP A 443 -18.83 -5.47 -12.19
C ASP A 443 -17.75 -5.69 -11.10
N CYS A 444 -17.51 -4.71 -10.23
CA CYS A 444 -16.64 -4.88 -9.04
C CYS A 444 -17.16 -5.95 -8.07
N TRP A 445 -18.47 -5.98 -7.76
CA TRP A 445 -19.05 -7.00 -6.89
C TRP A 445 -18.84 -8.42 -7.44
N TYR A 446 -19.03 -8.61 -8.75
CA TYR A 446 -18.84 -9.91 -9.39
C TYR A 446 -17.36 -10.30 -9.54
N GLU A 447 -16.46 -9.32 -9.73
CA GLU A 447 -15.01 -9.54 -9.68
C GLU A 447 -14.61 -10.09 -8.30
N PHE A 448 -15.06 -9.44 -7.22
CA PHE A 448 -14.83 -9.86 -5.84
C PHE A 448 -15.40 -11.24 -5.52
N ASN A 449 -16.52 -11.63 -6.13
CA ASN A 449 -17.20 -12.89 -5.84
C ASN A 449 -16.99 -13.98 -6.91
N HIS A 450 -16.09 -13.76 -7.89
CA HIS A 450 -15.83 -14.68 -9.00
C HIS A 450 -17.10 -15.17 -9.70
N SER A 451 -17.98 -14.24 -10.09
CA SER A 451 -19.21 -14.49 -10.85
C SER A 451 -20.30 -15.31 -10.13
N SER A 452 -20.30 -15.33 -8.78
CA SER A 452 -21.39 -15.74 -7.88
C SER A 452 -21.98 -17.15 -8.05
N ALA A 453 -21.62 -18.04 -7.12
CA ALA A 453 -22.39 -19.24 -6.77
C ALA A 453 -22.41 -19.40 -5.25
N SER A 454 -23.45 -20.05 -4.70
CA SER A 454 -23.47 -20.38 -3.27
C SER A 454 -22.29 -21.29 -2.92
N ARG A 455 -21.60 -21.00 -1.82
CA ARG A 455 -20.39 -21.71 -1.39
C ARG A 455 -20.42 -21.98 0.11
N GLN A 456 -19.86 -23.11 0.50
CA GLN A 456 -19.53 -23.37 1.90
C GLN A 456 -18.39 -22.43 2.29
N VAL A 457 -18.49 -21.85 3.48
CA VAL A 457 -17.49 -20.94 4.04
C VAL A 457 -16.83 -21.62 5.21
N ASP A 458 -15.51 -21.57 5.28
CA ASP A 458 -14.74 -22.22 6.36
C ASP A 458 -14.22 -21.19 7.39
N LEU A 459 -14.00 -19.94 6.94
CA LEU A 459 -13.46 -18.87 7.77
C LEU A 459 -14.12 -17.53 7.43
N ILE A 460 -14.60 -16.83 8.45
CA ILE A 460 -14.98 -15.41 8.38
C ILE A 460 -13.81 -14.57 8.87
N SER A 461 -13.35 -13.67 8.00
CA SER A 461 -12.16 -12.83 8.17
C SER A 461 -12.54 -11.35 8.23
N LEU A 462 -12.44 -10.75 9.41
CA LEU A 462 -12.87 -9.37 9.68
C LEU A 462 -11.74 -8.52 10.25
N GLY A 463 -11.66 -7.23 9.88
CA GLY A 463 -10.64 -6.32 10.41
C GLY A 463 -9.51 -5.92 9.45
N ASN A 464 -9.78 -5.78 8.15
CA ASN A 464 -8.79 -5.24 7.22
C ASN A 464 -9.30 -3.97 6.49
N PRO A 465 -8.98 -2.75 6.94
CA PRO A 465 -8.11 -2.42 8.07
C PRO A 465 -8.76 -2.75 9.42
N HIS A 466 -7.95 -2.75 10.49
CA HIS A 466 -8.35 -3.10 11.85
C HIS A 466 -9.73 -2.53 12.23
N PHE A 467 -10.54 -3.37 12.88
CA PHE A 467 -11.90 -3.00 13.26
C PHE A 467 -11.92 -1.78 14.19
N THR A 468 -12.94 -0.94 13.98
CA THR A 468 -13.34 0.14 14.89
C THR A 468 -14.14 -0.45 16.05
N LEU A 469 -14.28 0.33 17.13
CA LEU A 469 -15.17 -0.05 18.24
C LEU A 469 -16.62 -0.23 17.77
N HIS A 470 -17.06 0.56 16.77
CA HIS A 470 -18.40 0.48 16.21
C HIS A 470 -18.64 -0.85 15.49
N GLU A 471 -17.70 -1.28 14.64
CA GLU A 471 -17.83 -2.58 13.94
C GLU A 471 -17.85 -3.75 14.92
N ILE A 472 -17.06 -3.69 16.00
CA ILE A 472 -17.09 -4.73 17.05
C ILE A 472 -18.46 -4.74 17.75
N LYS A 473 -19.02 -3.57 18.07
CA LYS A 473 -20.36 -3.45 18.64
C LYS A 473 -21.41 -4.03 17.70
N ASP A 474 -21.39 -3.67 16.42
CA ASP A 474 -22.39 -4.12 15.44
C ASP A 474 -22.32 -5.63 15.24
N LEU A 475 -21.11 -6.19 15.15
CA LEU A 475 -20.92 -7.64 15.10
C LEU A 475 -21.47 -8.32 16.37
N ALA A 476 -21.20 -7.76 17.56
CA ALA A 476 -21.72 -8.29 18.82
C ALA A 476 -23.26 -8.30 18.84
N MET A 477 -23.89 -7.25 18.32
CA MET A 477 -25.34 -7.18 18.18
C MET A 477 -25.89 -8.21 17.19
N LEU A 478 -25.21 -8.42 16.05
CA LEU A 478 -25.61 -9.42 15.04
C LEU A 478 -25.48 -10.86 15.55
N CYS A 479 -24.51 -11.12 16.43
CA CYS A 479 -24.21 -12.44 17.00
C CYS A 479 -24.92 -12.74 18.32
N ARG A 480 -25.54 -11.75 18.97
CA ARG A 480 -26.15 -11.88 20.29
C ARG A 480 -27.19 -12.99 20.35
N GLU A 481 -27.06 -13.87 21.35
CA GLU A 481 -27.96 -15.02 21.59
C GLU A 481 -28.06 -16.00 20.40
N LYS A 482 -27.07 -15.99 19.51
CA LYS A 482 -26.96 -16.93 18.39
C LYS A 482 -25.76 -17.84 18.59
N ALA A 483 -25.68 -18.89 17.79
CA ALA A 483 -24.54 -19.79 17.74
C ALA A 483 -23.94 -19.77 16.33
N LYS A 484 -22.61 -19.79 16.24
CA LYS A 484 -21.92 -19.99 14.97
C LYS A 484 -22.05 -21.45 14.52
N HIS A 485 -21.92 -21.67 13.22
CA HIS A 485 -21.76 -23.01 12.67
C HIS A 485 -20.48 -23.67 13.22
N ALA A 486 -20.56 -24.96 13.56
CA ALA A 486 -19.45 -25.67 14.23
C ALA A 486 -18.15 -25.62 13.41
N ASP A 487 -18.26 -25.81 12.10
CA ASP A 487 -17.13 -25.87 11.18
C ASP A 487 -16.63 -24.51 10.67
N VAL A 488 -17.24 -23.40 11.09
CA VAL A 488 -16.81 -22.05 10.66
C VAL A 488 -15.95 -21.40 11.71
N ALA A 489 -14.73 -21.02 11.35
CA ALA A 489 -13.90 -20.13 12.16
C ALA A 489 -14.35 -18.67 11.96
N VAL A 490 -14.30 -17.86 13.02
CA VAL A 490 -14.56 -16.41 12.93
C VAL A 490 -13.41 -15.69 13.62
N ILE A 491 -12.65 -14.90 12.87
CA ILE A 491 -11.48 -14.20 13.38
C ILE A 491 -11.63 -12.70 13.11
N VAL A 492 -11.41 -11.88 14.14
CA VAL A 492 -11.46 -10.41 14.08
C VAL A 492 -10.09 -9.85 14.43
N THR A 493 -9.55 -8.99 13.57
CA THR A 493 -8.33 -8.22 13.84
C THR A 493 -8.70 -6.77 14.23
N CYS A 494 -8.11 -6.24 15.29
CA CYS A 494 -8.33 -4.87 15.75
C CYS A 494 -7.10 -4.34 16.49
N GLY A 495 -6.95 -3.03 16.65
CA GLY A 495 -5.84 -2.48 17.44
C GLY A 495 -5.99 -2.74 18.94
N ARG A 496 -4.88 -2.82 19.69
CA ARG A 496 -4.88 -3.02 21.16
C ARG A 496 -5.79 -2.03 21.91
N ALA A 497 -5.81 -0.76 21.51
CA ALA A 497 -6.64 0.26 22.14
C ALA A 497 -8.15 0.01 21.92
N VAL A 498 -8.53 -0.31 20.68
CA VAL A 498 -9.91 -0.65 20.33
C VAL A 498 -10.37 -1.91 21.05
N HIS A 499 -9.52 -2.95 21.10
CA HIS A 499 -9.81 -4.17 21.85
C HIS A 499 -10.07 -3.86 23.33
N ALA A 500 -9.23 -3.03 23.97
CA ALA A 500 -9.40 -2.66 25.37
C ALA A 500 -10.75 -1.95 25.63
N LEU A 501 -11.12 -0.98 24.78
CA LEU A 501 -12.41 -0.30 24.86
C LEU A 501 -13.59 -1.26 24.65
N ALA A 502 -13.49 -2.16 23.68
CA ALA A 502 -14.52 -3.16 23.40
C ALA A 502 -14.65 -4.19 24.54
N SER A 503 -13.53 -4.57 25.19
CA SER A 503 -13.55 -5.42 26.38
C SER A 503 -14.25 -4.74 27.54
N GLN A 504 -13.96 -3.46 27.79
CA GLN A 504 -14.63 -2.67 28.85
C GLN A 504 -16.14 -2.54 28.60
N ALA A 505 -16.55 -2.39 27.34
CA ALA A 505 -17.96 -2.35 26.95
C ALA A 505 -18.67 -3.72 26.99
N GLY A 506 -17.95 -4.82 27.21
CA GLY A 506 -18.49 -6.18 27.27
C GLY A 506 -18.60 -6.91 25.92
N TYR A 507 -18.36 -6.22 24.80
CA TYR A 507 -18.54 -6.79 23.45
C TYR A 507 -17.55 -7.92 23.14
N VAL A 508 -16.30 -7.83 23.61
CA VAL A 508 -15.30 -8.89 23.39
C VAL A 508 -15.78 -10.21 24.01
N ARG A 509 -16.26 -10.18 25.27
CA ARG A 509 -16.77 -11.37 25.96
C ARG A 509 -17.96 -11.98 25.23
N ASP A 510 -18.90 -11.16 24.78
CA ASP A 510 -20.09 -11.62 24.08
C ASP A 510 -19.74 -12.29 22.74
N LEU A 511 -18.75 -11.75 22.03
CA LEU A 511 -18.25 -12.30 20.77
C LEU A 511 -17.38 -13.56 20.97
N GLU A 512 -16.55 -13.61 21.99
CA GLU A 512 -15.81 -14.82 22.36
C GLU A 512 -16.77 -15.96 22.74
N ALA A 513 -17.88 -15.66 23.42
CA ALA A 513 -18.93 -16.63 23.72
C ALA A 513 -19.63 -17.16 22.46
N PHE A 514 -19.81 -16.32 21.43
CA PHE A 514 -20.26 -16.75 20.10
C PHE A 514 -19.23 -17.62 19.37
N GLY A 515 -17.95 -17.53 19.75
CA GLY A 515 -16.84 -18.28 19.17
C GLY A 515 -15.96 -17.44 18.22
N VAL A 516 -15.96 -16.11 18.36
CA VAL A 516 -15.00 -15.22 17.70
C VAL A 516 -13.65 -15.28 18.38
N GLN A 517 -12.59 -15.37 17.59
CA GLN A 517 -11.22 -15.18 18.04
C GLN A 517 -10.71 -13.79 17.65
N PHE A 518 -10.30 -12.99 18.63
CA PHE A 518 -9.65 -11.70 18.38
C PHE A 518 -8.16 -11.87 18.11
N LEU A 519 -7.56 -10.96 17.35
CA LEU A 519 -6.11 -10.75 17.09
C LEU A 519 -5.80 -9.24 17.21
N THR A 520 -4.76 -8.84 17.96
CA THR A 520 -4.59 -7.41 18.32
C THR A 520 -3.38 -6.69 17.74
N ASP A 521 -2.41 -7.43 17.21
CA ASP A 521 -1.13 -6.87 16.78
C ASP A 521 -0.82 -7.14 15.31
N THR A 522 -1.70 -7.86 14.59
CA THR A 522 -1.50 -8.29 13.21
C THR A 522 -2.69 -7.97 12.34
N CYS A 523 -2.43 -7.65 11.07
CA CYS A 523 -3.46 -7.39 10.05
C CYS A 523 -3.60 -8.58 9.10
N TRP A 524 -4.79 -8.79 8.52
CA TRP A 524 -5.07 -9.93 7.64
C TRP A 524 -4.13 -10.11 6.45
N CYS A 525 -3.58 -9.02 5.90
CA CYS A 525 -2.59 -9.12 4.81
C CYS A 525 -1.27 -9.80 5.24
N SER A 526 -1.06 -10.04 6.54
CA SER A 526 0.14 -10.67 7.09
C SER A 526 -0.15 -12.01 7.79
N ILE A 527 -1.41 -12.44 7.84
CA ILE A 527 -1.81 -13.66 8.53
C ILE A 527 -1.71 -14.85 7.57
N GLU A 528 -0.96 -15.87 7.98
CA GLU A 528 -0.77 -17.12 7.25
C GLU A 528 -1.24 -18.33 8.08
N GLU A 529 -0.95 -19.54 7.60
CA GLU A 529 -1.09 -20.75 8.43
C GLU A 529 -0.15 -20.69 9.66
N PRO A 530 -0.55 -21.26 10.81
CA PRO A 530 -1.80 -22.02 11.04
C PRO A 530 -2.96 -21.17 11.59
N ILE A 531 -2.82 -19.84 11.68
CA ILE A 531 -3.92 -18.96 12.12
C ILE A 531 -5.08 -19.05 11.13
N ILE A 532 -4.77 -18.98 9.83
CA ILE A 532 -5.70 -19.50 8.82
C ILE A 532 -5.72 -21.02 8.99
N PRO A 533 -6.86 -21.64 9.34
CA PRO A 533 -6.91 -23.07 9.55
C PRO A 533 -6.51 -23.80 8.27
N LYS A 534 -5.60 -24.79 8.37
CA LYS A 534 -5.07 -25.52 7.19
C LYS A 534 -6.17 -26.11 6.29
N LYS A 535 -7.29 -26.53 6.90
CA LYS A 535 -8.44 -27.10 6.20
C LYS A 535 -9.34 -26.07 5.51
N ALA A 536 -9.22 -24.77 5.84
CA ALA A 536 -10.12 -23.73 5.35
C ALA A 536 -9.85 -23.41 3.87
N LYS A 537 -10.76 -23.77 2.98
CA LYS A 537 -10.61 -23.57 1.53
C LYS A 537 -11.23 -22.25 1.08
N VAL A 538 -12.30 -21.81 1.73
CA VAL A 538 -13.07 -20.61 1.39
C VAL A 538 -13.08 -19.63 2.57
N ILE A 539 -12.60 -18.41 2.32
CA ILE A 539 -12.55 -17.32 3.28
C ILE A 539 -13.55 -16.23 2.86
N MET A 540 -14.46 -15.84 3.76
CA MET A 540 -15.35 -14.70 3.54
C MET A 540 -14.83 -13.46 4.26
N THR A 541 -14.90 -12.30 3.62
CA THR A 541 -14.50 -11.02 4.23
C THR A 541 -15.41 -9.86 3.82
N ASN A 542 -15.49 -8.83 4.65
CA ASN A 542 -16.13 -7.55 4.34
C ASN A 542 -15.13 -6.47 3.88
N SER A 543 -13.87 -6.85 3.64
CA SER A 543 -12.80 -5.92 3.26
C SER A 543 -12.57 -5.89 1.75
N GLY A 544 -12.69 -4.71 1.15
CA GLY A 544 -12.29 -4.46 -0.25
C GLY A 544 -10.79 -4.63 -0.49
N LYS A 545 -9.95 -4.44 0.54
CA LYS A 545 -8.50 -4.67 0.47
C LYS A 545 -8.17 -6.17 0.52
N TYR A 546 -8.80 -6.91 1.44
CA TYR A 546 -8.49 -8.32 1.63
C TYR A 546 -9.10 -9.22 0.57
N ILE A 547 -10.27 -8.88 0.04
CA ILE A 547 -10.85 -9.64 -1.09
C ILE A 547 -9.94 -9.60 -2.32
N HIS A 548 -9.21 -8.50 -2.53
CA HIS A 548 -8.25 -8.36 -3.61
C HIS A 548 -6.94 -9.12 -3.35
N TYR A 549 -6.28 -8.87 -2.21
CA TYR A 549 -4.96 -9.46 -1.93
C TYR A 549 -5.00 -10.89 -1.39
N GLY A 550 -6.06 -11.26 -0.68
CA GLY A 550 -6.20 -12.54 0.04
C GLY A 550 -5.99 -13.77 -0.83
N PRO A 551 -6.58 -13.87 -2.05
CA PRO A 551 -6.37 -15.01 -2.93
C PRO A 551 -4.90 -15.26 -3.27
N GLY A 552 -4.15 -14.20 -3.60
CA GLY A 552 -2.73 -14.29 -3.94
C GLY A 552 -1.86 -14.63 -2.73
N LEU A 553 -2.14 -14.02 -1.58
CA LEU A 553 -1.37 -14.20 -0.34
C LEU A 553 -1.54 -15.58 0.30
N THR A 554 -2.74 -16.16 0.19
CA THR A 554 -3.10 -17.38 0.95
C THR A 554 -3.32 -18.60 0.06
N GLY A 555 -3.48 -18.42 -1.26
CA GLY A 555 -3.88 -19.48 -2.19
C GLY A 555 -5.28 -20.04 -1.95
N ARG A 556 -6.10 -19.38 -1.11
CA ARG A 556 -7.49 -19.80 -0.80
C ARG A 556 -8.50 -19.13 -1.72
N GLN A 557 -9.70 -19.69 -1.79
CA GLN A 557 -10.83 -19.04 -2.46
C GLN A 557 -11.44 -17.99 -1.52
N PHE A 558 -11.94 -16.91 -2.10
CA PHE A 558 -12.58 -15.85 -1.32
C PHE A 558 -14.01 -15.55 -1.77
N CYS A 559 -14.78 -14.98 -0.85
CA CYS A 559 -16.02 -14.29 -1.13
C CYS A 559 -16.14 -13.01 -0.30
N PHE A 560 -16.93 -12.07 -0.81
CA PHE A 560 -17.13 -10.76 -0.21
C PHE A 560 -18.59 -10.53 0.15
N GLY A 561 -18.85 -9.79 1.24
CA GLY A 561 -20.18 -9.37 1.63
C GLY A 561 -20.18 -8.29 2.71
N SER A 562 -21.36 -7.83 3.10
CA SER A 562 -21.52 -6.91 4.23
C SER A 562 -21.18 -7.59 5.56
N LEU A 563 -21.10 -6.80 6.64
CA LEU A 563 -20.91 -7.34 7.98
C LEU A 563 -22.05 -8.29 8.38
N GLU A 564 -23.29 -7.95 7.99
CA GLU A 564 -24.49 -8.75 8.19
C GLU A 564 -24.41 -10.08 7.43
N MET A 565 -23.97 -10.05 6.16
CA MET A 565 -23.77 -11.27 5.37
C MET A 565 -22.67 -12.14 5.97
N CYS A 566 -21.56 -11.55 6.45
CA CYS A 566 -20.50 -12.28 7.13
C CYS A 566 -21.00 -12.93 8.42
N ALA A 567 -21.78 -12.22 9.23
CA ALA A 567 -22.39 -12.77 10.45
C ALA A 567 -23.38 -13.89 10.11
N ALA A 568 -24.22 -13.73 9.09
CA ALA A 568 -25.13 -14.77 8.63
C ALA A 568 -24.38 -16.02 8.17
N ALA A 569 -23.31 -15.86 7.38
CA ALA A 569 -22.46 -16.96 6.93
C ALA A 569 -21.75 -17.64 8.11
N ALA A 570 -21.36 -16.89 9.16
CA ALA A 570 -20.83 -17.47 10.39
C ALA A 570 -21.79 -18.45 11.06
N MET A 571 -23.11 -18.19 10.97
CA MET A 571 -24.16 -19.02 11.57
C MET A 571 -24.59 -20.19 10.67
N THR A 572 -24.63 -19.96 9.36
CA THR A 572 -25.16 -20.94 8.39
C THR A 572 -24.09 -21.82 7.74
N GLY A 573 -22.82 -21.43 7.81
CA GLY A 573 -21.71 -22.08 7.10
C GLY A 573 -21.72 -21.83 5.59
N ARG A 574 -22.55 -20.91 5.08
CA ARG A 574 -22.72 -20.70 3.64
C ARG A 574 -22.84 -19.23 3.27
N ASN A 575 -22.23 -18.86 2.16
CA ASN A 575 -22.55 -17.65 1.42
C ASN A 575 -23.63 -17.97 0.37
N THR A 576 -24.66 -17.14 0.26
CA THR A 576 -25.72 -17.29 -0.75
C THR A 576 -25.22 -16.89 -2.14
N GLY A 577 -24.24 -15.97 -2.21
CA GLY A 577 -23.72 -15.42 -3.46
C GLY A 577 -24.63 -14.38 -4.11
N GLU A 578 -25.76 -14.07 -3.46
CA GLU A 578 -26.71 -13.06 -3.92
C GLU A 578 -26.15 -11.65 -3.70
N PRO A 579 -26.29 -10.74 -4.67
CA PRO A 579 -25.90 -9.35 -4.48
C PRO A 579 -26.82 -8.66 -3.45
N PRO A 580 -26.30 -7.63 -2.75
CA PRO A 580 -27.07 -6.88 -1.77
C PRO A 580 -28.19 -6.08 -2.45
N GLU A 581 -29.19 -5.67 -1.67
CA GLU A 581 -30.39 -4.99 -2.18
C GLU A 581 -30.04 -3.71 -2.96
N TRP A 582 -29.09 -2.91 -2.47
CA TRP A 582 -28.66 -1.66 -3.13
C TRP A 582 -28.06 -1.88 -4.52
N LEU A 583 -27.58 -3.10 -4.80
CA LEU A 583 -27.01 -3.49 -6.10
C LEU A 583 -28.06 -4.10 -7.04
N GLN A 584 -29.33 -4.18 -6.65
CA GLN A 584 -30.40 -4.53 -7.56
C GLN A 584 -30.72 -3.33 -8.47
N LYS A 585 -30.86 -3.56 -9.78
CA LYS A 585 -31.03 -2.49 -10.78
C LYS A 585 -32.20 -1.53 -10.49
N VAL A 586 -33.25 -2.01 -9.83
CA VAL A 586 -34.43 -1.21 -9.45
C VAL A 586 -34.14 -0.18 -8.35
N ASN A 587 -33.06 -0.37 -7.59
CA ASN A 587 -32.65 0.51 -6.48
C ASN A 587 -31.61 1.55 -6.91
N CYS A 588 -31.36 1.63 -8.23
CA CYS A 588 -30.42 2.54 -8.89
C CYS A 588 -31.20 3.43 -9.87
N MET A 589 -31.88 4.46 -9.38
CA MET A 589 -32.61 5.45 -10.19
C MET A 589 -32.48 6.84 -9.60
#